data_AF-A0A2V3DTM1-F1
#
_entry.id   AF-A0A2V3DTM1-F1
#
_cell.length_a   1.000
_cell.length_b   1.000
_cell.length_c   1.000
_cell.angle_alpha   90.00
_cell.angle_beta   90.00
_cell.angle_gamma   90.00
#
_symmetry.space_group_name_H-M   'P 1'
#
loop_
_entity.id
_entity.type
_entity.pdbx_description
1 polymer ?
#
loop_
_entity_poly.entity_id
_entity_poly.type
_entity_poly.pdbx_seq_one_letter_code
_entity_poly.pdbx_strand_id
1 'polypeptide(L)'
;MKVRHIGNNWFPLLGMALLFLLSGAISMVTDKGNGADAGFFAVGMLVVGAVSALWLWKHPSWWIAPRNHYLYLAGGTALAVAVSMLLPFLNGTGPWLVLGAALAVYGYFERFRLLMTVGAGVALAGLLTAVIHAEIIGGALHLVSTAILAVGANRLHILRHGRRRESADSEPDFIGSFEEFDPNEALRP
;
A
#
# COMPACT_ATOMS: atom_id res chain seq x y z
N MET A 1 -19.06 -15.69 10.03
CA MET A 1 -18.21 -14.53 9.65
C MET A 1 -17.79 -14.72 8.19
N LYS A 2 -18.19 -13.85 7.25
CA LYS A 2 -17.68 -13.91 5.87
C LYS A 2 -16.18 -13.66 5.92
N VAL A 3 -15.40 -14.62 5.44
CA VAL A 3 -13.94 -14.53 5.33
C VAL A 3 -13.61 -13.25 4.56
N ARG A 4 -13.08 -12.24 5.26
CA ARG A 4 -12.63 -10.99 4.63
C ARG A 4 -11.44 -11.36 3.75
N HIS A 5 -11.67 -11.45 2.44
CA HIS A 5 -10.62 -11.79 1.49
C HIS A 5 -9.67 -10.59 1.38
N ILE A 6 -8.38 -10.84 1.62
CA ILE A 6 -7.37 -9.79 1.62
C ILE A 6 -6.74 -9.83 0.23
N GLY A 7 -7.08 -8.83 -0.58
CA GLY A 7 -6.63 -8.72 -1.97
C GLY A 7 -5.15 -8.36 -2.09
N ASN A 8 -4.70 -8.16 -3.32
CA ASN A 8 -3.29 -8.04 -3.69
C ASN A 8 -2.80 -6.59 -3.56
N ASN A 9 -3.22 -5.94 -2.48
CA ASN A 9 -3.05 -4.51 -2.24
C ASN A 9 -1.77 -4.17 -1.44
N TRP A 10 -1.14 -5.17 -0.79
CA TRP A 10 0.34 -5.16 -0.65
C TRP A 10 0.91 -5.10 -2.07
N PHE A 11 2.14 -4.77 -2.40
CA PHE A 11 2.57 -4.52 -3.79
C PHE A 11 2.26 -3.09 -4.26
N PRO A 12 1.04 -2.60 -4.57
CA PRO A 12 0.85 -1.16 -4.77
C PRO A 12 1.32 -0.35 -3.56
N LEU A 13 1.01 -0.82 -2.34
CA LEU A 13 1.46 -0.17 -1.12
C LEU A 13 2.98 -0.26 -0.90
N LEU A 14 3.62 -1.33 -1.40
CA LEU A 14 5.08 -1.47 -1.38
C LEU A 14 5.74 -0.53 -2.39
N GLY A 15 5.19 -0.43 -3.61
CA GLY A 15 5.64 0.52 -4.62
C GLY A 15 5.56 1.96 -4.13
N MET A 16 4.48 2.30 -3.42
CA MET A 16 4.35 3.59 -2.73
C MET A 16 5.41 3.78 -1.64
N ALA A 17 5.70 2.77 -0.82
CA ALA A 17 6.76 2.87 0.18
C ALA A 17 8.13 3.14 -0.48
N LEU A 18 8.44 2.45 -1.57
CA LEU A 18 9.68 2.65 -2.34
C LEU A 18 9.73 4.05 -2.97
N LEU A 19 8.63 4.55 -3.51
CA LEU A 19 8.53 5.90 -4.05
C LEU A 19 8.86 6.95 -2.98
N PHE A 20 8.28 6.82 -1.78
CA PHE A 20 8.53 7.72 -0.66
C PHE A 20 9.98 7.63 -0.16
N LEU A 21 10.56 6.43 -0.11
CA LEU A 21 11.94 6.21 0.29
C LEU A 21 12.92 6.86 -0.68
N LEU A 22 12.74 6.60 -1.98
CA LEU A 22 13.59 7.16 -3.03
C LEU A 22 13.46 8.68 -3.11
N SER A 23 12.23 9.21 -3.00
CA SER A 23 12.02 10.66 -2.97
C SER A 23 12.68 11.30 -1.76
N GLY A 24 12.60 10.67 -0.59
CA GLY A 24 13.27 11.16 0.62
C GLY A 24 14.79 11.15 0.49
N ALA A 25 15.35 10.10 -0.12
CA ALA A 25 16.78 10.02 -0.39
C ALA A 25 17.25 11.10 -1.37
N ILE A 26 16.50 11.35 -2.44
CA ILE A 26 16.80 12.42 -3.41
C ILE A 26 16.72 13.79 -2.73
N SER A 27 15.62 14.08 -2.03
CA SER A 27 15.43 15.33 -1.28
C SER A 27 16.59 15.63 -0.32
N MET A 28 17.09 14.61 0.38
CA MET A 28 18.24 14.75 1.28
C MET A 28 19.53 15.17 0.56
N VAL A 29 19.74 14.70 -0.67
CA VAL A 29 20.93 15.01 -1.47
C VAL A 29 20.79 16.35 -2.20
N THR A 30 19.59 16.67 -2.71
CA THR A 30 19.38 17.83 -3.60
C THR A 30 18.93 19.10 -2.88
N ASP A 31 18.10 18.97 -1.84
CA ASP A 31 17.45 20.10 -1.15
C ASP A 31 17.72 20.08 0.37
N LYS A 32 18.80 19.41 0.79
CA LYS A 32 19.18 19.23 2.21
C LYS A 32 18.05 18.64 3.07
N GLY A 33 17.08 17.97 2.46
CA GLY A 33 15.94 17.39 3.16
C GLY A 33 14.72 18.30 3.30
N ASN A 34 14.75 19.47 2.68
CA ASN A 34 13.73 20.50 2.82
C ASN A 34 12.68 20.37 1.70
N GLY A 35 11.75 19.44 1.89
CA GLY A 35 10.63 19.24 0.97
C GLY A 35 10.89 18.18 -0.09
N ALA A 36 9.82 17.80 -0.79
CA ALA A 36 9.84 16.74 -1.78
C ALA A 36 9.97 17.32 -3.19
N ASP A 37 10.72 16.65 -4.07
CA ASP A 37 10.69 16.98 -5.49
C ASP A 37 9.32 16.56 -6.07
N ALA A 38 8.49 17.55 -6.38
CA ALA A 38 7.16 17.33 -6.90
C ALA A 38 7.19 16.62 -8.27
N GLY A 39 8.21 16.88 -9.09
CA GLY A 39 8.45 16.23 -10.38
C GLY A 39 8.77 14.76 -10.21
N PHE A 40 9.62 14.43 -9.24
CA PHE A 40 9.93 13.05 -8.90
C PHE A 40 8.67 12.28 -8.45
N PHE A 41 7.83 12.87 -7.60
CA PHE A 41 6.58 12.23 -7.19
C PHE A 41 5.61 12.03 -8.35
N ALA A 42 5.48 12.99 -9.26
CA ALA A 42 4.57 12.87 -10.38
C ALA A 42 5.01 11.75 -11.34
N VAL A 43 6.28 11.76 -11.75
CA VAL A 43 6.82 10.72 -12.64
C VAL A 43 6.82 9.36 -11.93
N GLY A 44 7.29 9.32 -10.69
CA GLY A 44 7.38 8.10 -9.89
C GLY A 44 6.00 7.49 -9.58
N MET A 45 4.98 8.32 -9.32
CA MET A 45 3.60 7.85 -9.18
C MET A 45 3.09 7.20 -10.47
N LEU A 46 3.36 7.79 -11.64
CA LEU A 46 2.96 7.20 -12.91
C LEU A 46 3.62 5.85 -13.14
N VAL A 47 4.93 5.74 -12.83
CA VAL A 47 5.66 4.47 -12.92
C VAL A 47 5.10 3.43 -11.95
N VAL A 48 4.95 3.79 -10.67
CA VAL A 48 4.37 2.89 -9.65
C VAL A 48 2.96 2.50 -10.00
N GLY A 49 2.15 3.42 -10.52
CA GLY A 49 0.78 3.19 -10.96
C GLY A 49 0.72 2.22 -12.13
N ALA A 50 1.55 2.40 -13.16
CA ALA A 50 1.64 1.50 -14.30
C ALA A 50 2.10 0.10 -13.89
N VAL A 51 3.14 -0.01 -13.08
CA VAL A 51 3.64 -1.28 -12.56
C VAL A 51 2.59 -1.97 -11.68
N SER A 52 1.90 -1.21 -10.83
CA SER A 52 0.80 -1.72 -10.00
C SER A 52 -0.38 -2.19 -10.85
N ALA A 53 -0.75 -1.47 -11.90
CA ALA A 53 -1.83 -1.85 -12.80
C ALA A 53 -1.48 -3.15 -13.56
N LEU A 54 -0.26 -3.25 -14.09
CA LEU A 54 0.24 -4.46 -14.74
C LEU A 54 0.26 -5.66 -13.77
N TRP A 55 0.71 -5.44 -12.54
CA TRP A 55 0.70 -6.46 -11.50
C TRP A 55 -0.72 -6.91 -11.15
N LEU A 56 -1.63 -5.95 -10.91
CA LEU A 56 -3.03 -6.24 -10.57
C LEU A 56 -3.79 -6.90 -11.72
N TRP A 57 -3.38 -6.69 -12.97
CA TRP A 57 -3.92 -7.45 -14.10
C TRP A 57 -3.57 -8.93 -13.98
N LYS A 58 -2.32 -9.27 -13.64
CA LYS A 58 -1.90 -10.67 -13.43
C LYS A 58 -2.39 -11.23 -12.08
N HIS A 59 -2.63 -10.36 -11.11
CA HIS A 59 -2.98 -10.70 -9.74
C HIS A 59 -4.15 -9.83 -9.27
N PRO A 60 -5.39 -10.12 -9.69
CA PRO A 60 -6.54 -9.29 -9.40
C PRO A 60 -6.75 -9.09 -7.89
N SER A 61 -7.01 -7.85 -7.48
CA SER A 61 -7.53 -7.53 -6.16
C SER A 61 -9.07 -7.53 -6.21
N TRP A 62 -9.69 -7.73 -5.05
CA TRP A 62 -11.14 -7.72 -4.96
C TRP A 62 -11.62 -6.27 -4.90
N TRP A 63 -12.56 -5.89 -5.77
CA TRP A 63 -13.10 -4.54 -5.85
C TRP A 63 -14.54 -4.55 -5.35
N ILE A 64 -14.78 -3.91 -4.20
CA ILE A 64 -16.12 -3.84 -3.59
C ILE A 64 -16.95 -2.70 -4.18
N ALA A 65 -16.33 -1.57 -4.53
CA ALA A 65 -17.02 -0.41 -5.06
C ALA A 65 -17.29 -0.54 -6.58
N PRO A 66 -18.19 0.28 -7.16
CA PRO A 66 -18.39 0.30 -8.60
C PRO A 66 -17.11 0.75 -9.34
N ARG A 67 -16.82 0.14 -10.50
CA ARG A 67 -15.61 0.41 -11.31
C ARG A 67 -15.33 1.91 -11.53
N ASN A 68 -16.37 2.70 -11.75
CA ASN A 68 -16.26 4.15 -11.98
C ASN A 68 -15.62 4.89 -10.80
N HIS A 69 -15.81 4.43 -9.56
CA HIS A 69 -15.22 5.07 -8.39
C HIS A 69 -13.69 4.95 -8.40
N TYR A 70 -13.15 3.81 -8.82
CA TYR A 70 -11.70 3.63 -8.97
C TYR A 70 -11.14 4.44 -10.13
N LEU A 71 -11.88 4.58 -11.23
CA LEU A 71 -11.48 5.44 -12.34
C LEU A 71 -11.44 6.92 -11.94
N TYR A 72 -12.47 7.39 -11.21
CA TYR A 72 -12.48 8.74 -10.67
C TYR A 72 -11.40 8.97 -9.62
N LEU A 73 -11.11 7.97 -8.79
CA LEU A 73 -10.03 8.05 -7.83
C LEU A 73 -8.67 8.11 -8.54
N ALA A 74 -8.41 7.23 -9.51
CA ALA A 74 -7.15 7.23 -10.25
C ALA A 74 -6.96 8.52 -11.06
N GLY A 75 -7.96 8.91 -11.86
CA GLY A 75 -7.92 10.14 -12.65
C GLY A 75 -7.86 11.39 -11.79
N GLY A 76 -8.66 11.45 -10.72
CA GLY A 76 -8.66 12.54 -9.75
C GLY A 76 -7.34 12.66 -8.99
N THR A 77 -6.70 11.54 -8.63
CA THR A 77 -5.38 11.55 -7.97
C THR A 77 -4.31 12.06 -8.93
N ALA A 78 -4.28 11.58 -10.18
CA ALA A 78 -3.32 12.04 -11.18
C ALA A 78 -3.47 13.55 -11.46
N LEU A 79 -4.72 14.02 -11.63
CA LEU A 79 -5.01 15.44 -11.83
C LEU A 79 -4.62 16.27 -10.60
N ALA A 80 -4.97 15.82 -9.40
CA ALA A 80 -4.66 16.53 -8.17
C ALA A 80 -3.15 16.59 -7.90
N VAL A 81 -2.39 15.52 -8.20
CA VAL A 81 -0.92 15.55 -8.16
C VAL A 81 -0.41 16.61 -9.12
N ALA A 82 -0.84 16.60 -10.39
CA ALA A 82 -0.40 17.59 -11.39
C ALA A 82 -0.73 19.03 -10.98
N VAL A 83 -1.95 19.28 -10.51
CA VAL A 83 -2.36 20.62 -10.02
C VAL A 83 -1.55 21.02 -8.79
N SER A 84 -1.29 20.09 -7.87
CA SER A 84 -0.54 20.38 -6.65
C SER A 84 0.92 20.79 -6.91
N MET A 85 1.50 20.36 -8.02
CA MET A 85 2.85 20.79 -8.45
C MET A 85 2.89 22.26 -8.88
N LEU A 86 1.75 22.82 -9.30
CA LEU A 86 1.65 24.22 -9.73
C LEU A 86 1.47 25.19 -8.56
N LEU A 87 1.30 24.67 -7.33
CA LEU A 87 1.02 25.47 -6.15
C LEU A 87 2.31 25.68 -5.34
N PRO A 88 2.97 26.86 -5.44
CA PRO A 88 4.28 27.09 -4.85
C PRO A 88 4.26 27.00 -3.32
N PHE A 89 3.13 27.36 -2.68
CA PHE A 89 3.00 27.28 -1.21
C PHE A 89 3.01 25.85 -0.67
N LEU A 90 2.87 24.83 -1.52
CA LEU A 90 2.94 23.44 -1.10
C LEU A 90 4.37 22.90 -1.03
N ASN A 91 5.41 23.64 -1.47
CA ASN A 91 6.82 23.22 -1.36
C ASN A 91 7.06 21.74 -1.73
N GLY A 92 6.37 21.26 -2.77
CA GLY A 92 6.43 19.87 -3.24
C GLY A 92 5.79 18.80 -2.33
N THR A 93 5.16 19.19 -1.21
CA THR A 93 4.38 18.31 -0.32
C THR A 93 2.96 18.01 -0.84
N GLY A 94 2.51 18.74 -1.87
CA GLY A 94 1.20 18.55 -2.50
C GLY A 94 0.91 17.11 -2.94
N PRO A 95 1.81 16.47 -3.71
CA PRO A 95 1.67 15.07 -4.09
C PRO A 95 1.55 14.12 -2.89
N TRP A 96 2.25 14.40 -1.79
CA TRP A 96 2.18 13.60 -0.57
C TRP A 96 0.77 13.62 0.04
N LEU A 97 0.18 14.81 0.18
CA LEU A 97 -1.19 14.97 0.66
C LEU A 97 -2.19 14.24 -0.22
N VAL A 98 -2.06 14.42 -1.54
CA VAL A 98 -2.96 13.82 -2.53
C VAL A 98 -2.87 12.29 -2.48
N LEU A 99 -1.66 11.73 -2.43
CA LEU A 99 -1.44 10.29 -2.39
C LEU A 99 -1.93 9.66 -1.08
N GLY A 100 -1.70 10.33 0.07
CA GLY A 100 -2.23 9.89 1.36
C GLY A 100 -3.76 9.90 1.39
N ALA A 101 -4.38 10.99 0.91
CA ALA A 101 -5.83 11.10 0.80
C ALA A 101 -6.43 10.06 -0.15
N ALA A 102 -5.81 9.85 -1.31
CA ALA A 102 -6.25 8.85 -2.28
C ALA A 102 -6.22 7.43 -1.68
N LEU A 103 -5.18 7.11 -0.90
CA LEU A 103 -5.07 5.84 -0.21
C LEU A 103 -6.15 5.67 0.86
N ALA A 104 -6.48 6.73 1.59
CA ALA A 104 -7.54 6.70 2.58
C ALA A 104 -8.93 6.50 1.93
N VAL A 105 -9.21 7.20 0.84
CA VAL A 105 -10.44 7.03 0.05
C VAL A 105 -10.53 5.63 -0.55
N TYR A 106 -9.42 5.09 -1.07
CA TYR A 106 -9.36 3.70 -1.52
C TYR A 106 -9.67 2.72 -0.38
N GLY A 107 -9.09 2.94 0.81
CA GLY A 107 -9.40 2.16 2.00
C GLY A 107 -10.87 2.25 2.42
N TYR A 108 -11.50 3.41 2.24
CA TYR A 108 -12.94 3.58 2.48
C TYR A 108 -13.78 2.77 1.49
N PHE A 109 -13.47 2.82 0.19
CA PHE A 109 -14.15 2.01 -0.85
C PHE A 109 -14.05 0.51 -0.55
N GLU A 110 -12.87 0.04 -0.14
CA GLU A 110 -12.64 -1.36 0.21
C GLU A 110 -13.09 -1.72 1.64
N ARG A 111 -13.64 -0.76 2.39
CA ARG A 111 -14.00 -0.89 3.81
C ARG A 111 -12.85 -1.43 4.66
N PHE A 112 -11.62 -1.10 4.32
CA PHE A 112 -10.40 -1.66 4.90
C PHE A 112 -9.68 -0.63 5.76
N ARG A 113 -9.92 -0.70 7.08
CA ARG A 113 -9.44 0.28 8.08
C ARG A 113 -7.93 0.50 8.03
N LEU A 114 -7.13 -0.54 7.78
CA LEU A 114 -5.67 -0.41 7.70
C LEU A 114 -5.24 0.56 6.58
N LEU A 115 -5.87 0.51 5.41
CA LEU A 115 -5.55 1.42 4.31
C LEU A 115 -6.02 2.85 4.64
N MET A 116 -7.15 2.99 5.32
CA MET A 116 -7.61 4.30 5.82
C MET A 116 -6.61 4.92 6.81
N THR A 117 -6.11 4.14 7.78
CA THR A 117 -5.16 4.65 8.78
C THR A 117 -3.78 4.93 8.20
N VAL A 118 -3.29 4.06 7.30
CA VAL A 118 -2.02 4.27 6.60
C VAL A 118 -2.10 5.52 5.72
N GLY A 119 -3.17 5.67 4.93
CA GLY A 119 -3.39 6.85 4.09
C GLY A 119 -3.51 8.14 4.90
N ALA A 120 -4.27 8.12 6.00
CA ALA A 120 -4.39 9.26 6.90
C ALA A 120 -3.06 9.63 7.57
N GLY A 121 -2.25 8.65 7.98
CA GLY A 121 -0.93 8.90 8.55
C GLY A 121 0.04 9.52 7.55
N VAL A 122 0.03 9.05 6.31
CA VAL A 122 0.80 9.63 5.20
C VAL A 122 0.33 11.05 4.90
N ALA A 123 -0.97 11.30 4.79
CA ALA A 123 -1.51 12.64 4.57
C ALA A 123 -1.14 13.60 5.71
N LEU A 124 -1.23 13.15 6.97
CA LEU A 124 -0.84 13.96 8.12
C LEU A 124 0.65 14.31 8.08
N ALA A 125 1.52 13.37 7.72
CA ALA A 125 2.95 13.64 7.57
C ALA A 125 3.23 14.66 6.45
N GLY A 126 2.50 14.59 5.33
CA GLY A 126 2.57 15.60 4.28
C GLY A 126 2.13 16.98 4.76
N LEU A 127 1.05 17.05 5.54
CA LEU A 127 0.54 18.31 6.11
C LEU A 127 1.54 18.93 7.10
N LEU A 128 2.11 18.12 7.97
CA LEU A 128 3.13 18.57 8.92
C LEU A 128 4.37 19.10 8.20
N THR A 129 4.77 18.46 7.09
CA THR A 129 5.88 18.94 6.26
C THR A 129 5.56 20.29 5.62
N ALA A 130 4.31 20.52 5.21
CA ALA A 130 3.89 21.79 4.62
C ALA A 130 3.88 22.94 5.65
N VAL A 131 3.63 22.65 6.93
CA VAL A 131 3.50 23.66 7.99
C VAL A 131 4.85 23.91 8.68
N ILE A 132 5.67 22.87 8.87
CA ILE A 132 6.90 22.96 9.66
C ILE A 132 8.11 23.18 8.75
N HIS A 133 8.63 24.40 8.75
CA HIS A 133 9.73 24.83 7.89
C HIS A 133 11.08 24.64 8.59
N ALA A 134 11.53 23.39 8.73
CA ALA A 134 12.84 23.07 9.29
C ALA A 134 13.60 22.10 8.39
N GLU A 135 14.91 22.33 8.24
CA GLU A 135 15.76 21.72 7.21
C GLU A 135 15.79 20.17 7.23
N ILE A 136 15.46 19.53 8.35
CA ILE A 136 15.55 18.06 8.52
C ILE A 136 14.17 17.39 8.62
N ILE A 137 13.12 18.16 8.91
CA ILE A 137 11.81 17.60 9.26
C ILE A 137 11.14 16.96 8.04
N GLY A 138 11.35 17.50 6.84
CA GLY A 138 10.82 16.92 5.59
C GLY A 138 11.32 15.50 5.35
N GLY A 139 12.63 15.26 5.39
CA GLY A 139 13.15 13.89 5.20
C GLY A 139 12.87 12.94 6.37
N ALA A 140 12.79 13.44 7.61
CA ALA A 140 12.32 12.61 8.73
C ALA A 140 10.87 12.13 8.49
N LEU A 141 9.99 13.03 8.02
CA LEU A 141 8.61 12.69 7.69
C LEU A 141 8.52 11.77 6.45
N HIS A 142 9.47 11.84 5.50
CA HIS A 142 9.60 10.87 4.41
C HIS A 142 9.85 9.46 4.95
N LEU A 143 10.80 9.33 5.89
CA LEU A 143 11.10 8.05 6.53
C LEU A 143 9.90 7.54 7.33
N VAL A 144 9.19 8.42 8.04
CA VAL A 144 7.95 8.06 8.76
C VAL A 144 6.89 7.55 7.78
N SER A 145 6.63 8.26 6.68
CA SER A 145 5.64 7.81 5.68
C SER A 145 6.05 6.50 5.01
N THR A 146 7.33 6.35 4.70
CA THR A 146 7.91 5.10 4.20
C THR A 146 7.66 3.96 5.18
N ALA A 147 7.93 4.17 6.47
CA ALA A 147 7.72 3.16 7.50
C ALA A 147 6.24 2.79 7.65
N ILE A 148 5.33 3.78 7.66
CA ILE A 148 3.88 3.55 7.74
C ILE A 148 3.41 2.70 6.53
N LEU A 149 3.84 3.06 5.31
CA LEU A 149 3.50 2.35 4.08
C LEU A 149 4.09 0.93 4.07
N ALA A 150 5.36 0.77 4.45
CA ALA A 150 6.04 -0.52 4.50
C ALA A 150 5.40 -1.46 5.54
N VAL A 151 5.06 -0.96 6.73
CA VAL A 151 4.33 -1.72 7.76
C VAL A 151 2.94 -2.11 7.25
N GLY A 152 2.22 -1.19 6.61
CA GLY A 152 0.93 -1.48 5.98
C GLY A 152 1.05 -2.57 4.90
N ALA A 153 2.08 -2.50 4.07
CA ALA A 153 2.33 -3.47 3.00
C ALA A 153 2.68 -4.85 3.58
N ASN A 154 3.55 -4.89 4.57
CA ASN A 154 3.91 -6.12 5.27
C ASN A 154 2.69 -6.77 5.96
N ARG A 155 1.87 -5.96 6.65
CA ARG A 155 0.63 -6.45 7.28
C ARG A 155 -0.31 -7.04 6.23
N LEU A 156 -0.52 -6.38 5.09
CA LEU A 156 -1.33 -6.90 3.98
C LEU A 156 -0.73 -8.20 3.39
N HIS A 157 0.58 -8.28 3.24
CA HIS A 157 1.29 -9.45 2.76
C HIS A 157 1.11 -10.65 3.71
N ILE A 158 1.36 -10.46 5.01
CA ILE A 158 1.15 -11.48 6.06
C ILE A 158 -0.31 -11.91 6.09
N LEU A 159 -1.24 -10.96 6.00
CA LEU A 159 -2.67 -11.25 6.03
C LEU A 159 -3.15 -12.09 4.82
N ARG A 160 -2.47 -11.98 3.68
CA ARG A 160 -2.72 -12.76 2.46
C ARG A 160 -2.04 -14.13 2.48
N HIS A 161 -0.77 -14.20 2.89
CA HIS A 161 0.05 -15.40 2.78
C HIS A 161 0.23 -16.18 4.10
N GLY A 162 0.10 -15.50 5.25
CA GLY A 162 0.23 -16.08 6.59
C GLY A 162 -0.97 -16.92 7.03
N ARG A 163 -2.15 -16.73 6.43
CA ARG A 163 -3.36 -17.49 6.76
C ARG A 163 -3.28 -18.99 6.41
N ARG A 164 -2.22 -19.43 5.71
CA ARG A 164 -1.94 -20.85 5.38
C ARG A 164 -1.03 -21.57 6.38
N ARG A 165 -0.35 -20.88 7.30
CA ARG A 165 0.57 -21.51 8.27
C ARG A 165 -0.12 -21.82 9.59
N GLU A 166 -1.02 -20.97 10.07
CA GLU A 166 -1.71 -21.23 11.34
C GLU A 166 -2.64 -22.45 11.27
N SER A 167 -3.25 -22.77 10.13
CA SER A 167 -4.08 -23.99 10.00
C SER A 167 -3.27 -25.29 9.85
N ALA A 168 -1.94 -25.22 9.68
CA ALA A 168 -1.08 -26.40 9.60
C ALA A 168 -0.39 -26.68 10.95
N ASP A 169 -0.14 -25.66 11.76
CA ASP A 169 0.55 -25.79 13.05
C ASP A 169 -0.40 -25.87 14.27
N SER A 170 -1.73 -25.73 14.07
CA SER A 170 -2.73 -25.74 15.16
C SER A 170 -3.69 -26.93 15.17
N GLU A 171 -3.41 -27.99 14.40
CA GLU A 171 -4.03 -29.30 14.60
C GLU A 171 -3.03 -30.25 15.29
N PRO A 172 -3.11 -30.45 16.62
CA PRO A 172 -2.47 -31.58 17.29
C PRO A 172 -3.02 -32.94 16.83
N ASP A 173 -4.13 -32.93 16.08
CA ASP A 173 -4.84 -34.10 15.55
C ASP A 173 -4.63 -34.33 14.04
N PHE A 174 -3.68 -33.64 13.38
CA PHE A 174 -3.24 -34.08 12.05
C PHE A 174 -2.35 -35.32 12.19
N ILE A 175 -3.00 -36.41 12.56
CA ILE A 175 -2.50 -37.76 12.41
C ILE A 175 -2.39 -37.98 10.91
N GLY A 176 -1.17 -37.89 10.40
CA GLY A 176 -0.77 -38.62 9.21
C GLY A 176 -0.91 -40.12 9.51
N SER A 177 -2.12 -40.65 9.41
CA SER A 177 -2.34 -42.05 9.10
C SER A 177 -2.67 -42.09 7.61
N PHE A 178 -1.65 -42.25 6.81
CA PHE A 178 -1.84 -43.05 5.60
C PHE A 178 -2.30 -44.42 6.12
N GLU A 179 -3.61 -44.64 6.16
CA GLU A 179 -4.14 -45.99 6.09
C GLU A 179 -3.66 -46.53 4.75
N GLU A 180 -2.52 -47.24 4.79
CA GLU A 180 -2.17 -48.20 3.76
C GLU A 180 -3.37 -49.11 3.60
N PHE A 181 -4.05 -48.96 2.47
CA PHE A 181 -5.14 -49.81 2.06
C PHE A 181 -4.60 -51.25 2.02
N ASP A 182 -4.88 -52.08 3.03
CA ASP A 182 -4.54 -53.50 3.02
C ASP A 182 -5.49 -54.20 2.04
N PRO A 183 -5.02 -54.65 0.86
CA PRO A 183 -5.89 -55.28 -0.13
C PRO A 183 -6.50 -56.60 0.35
N ASN A 184 -6.07 -57.15 1.50
CA ASN A 184 -6.62 -58.38 2.06
C ASN A 184 -7.90 -58.18 2.89
N GLU A 185 -8.25 -56.95 3.27
CA GLU A 185 -9.47 -56.68 4.04
C GLU A 185 -10.73 -56.71 3.16
N ALA A 186 -10.59 -56.48 1.86
CA ALA A 186 -11.69 -56.51 0.88
C ALA A 186 -12.15 -57.93 0.47
N LEU A 187 -11.49 -58.98 0.96
CA LEU A 187 -11.74 -60.37 0.55
C LEU A 187 -12.21 -61.29 1.70
N ARG A 188 -12.59 -60.75 2.85
CA ARG A 188 -13.23 -61.57 3.89
C ARG A 188 -14.75 -61.67 3.62
N PRO A 189 -15.32 -62.88 3.55
CA PRO A 189 -16.72 -63.12 3.23
C PRO A 189 -17.68 -62.65 4.34
#